data_AF-X1MX02-F1
#
_entry.id   AF-X1MX02-F1
#
_cell.length_a   1.000
_cell.length_b   1.000
_cell.length_c   1.000
_cell.angle_alpha   90.00
_cell.angle_beta   90.00
_cell.angle_gamma   90.00
#
_symmetry.space_group_name_H-M   'P 1'
#
loop_
_entity.id
_entity.type
_entity.pdbx_description
1 polymer ?
#
loop_
_entity_poly.entity_id
_entity_poly.type
_entity_poly.pdbx_seq_one_letter_code
_entity_poly.pdbx_strand_id
1 'polypeptide(L)'
;TVYLARERGRLMHEAGQITPGGMAAIIGLDEPPLAEVCEQTGTRIANINCPGQIVISGAEDNLNQAMDLAKARGAYRTIPLQVSGAFHTPLMQSAVDGMAEIIATLSFSEPAIPIIGNTTAQPLTTAESKLR
;
A
#
# COMPACT_ATOMS: atom_id res chain seq x y z
N THR A 1 16.01 9.47 12.19
CA THR A 1 15.13 8.40 11.68
C THR A 1 13.74 8.40 12.29
N VAL A 2 13.58 8.59 13.61
CA VAL A 2 12.24 8.62 14.28
C VAL A 2 11.32 9.73 13.75
N TYR A 3 11.88 10.89 13.38
CA TYR A 3 11.10 12.02 12.83
C TYR A 3 10.30 11.63 11.57
N LEU A 4 10.94 11.03 10.56
CA LEU A 4 10.25 10.66 9.32
C LEU A 4 9.17 9.60 9.57
N ALA A 5 9.45 8.63 10.44
CA ALA A 5 8.45 7.62 10.80
C ALA A 5 7.22 8.24 11.49
N ARG A 6 7.45 9.21 12.39
CA ARG A 6 6.39 9.95 13.08
C ARG A 6 5.55 10.77 12.10
N GLU A 7 6.18 11.60 11.27
CA GLU A 7 5.46 12.45 10.32
C GLU A 7 4.69 11.63 9.29
N ARG A 8 5.28 10.55 8.78
CA ARG A 8 4.58 9.62 7.90
C ARG A 8 3.33 9.05 8.58
N GLY A 9 3.44 8.60 9.82
CA GLY A 9 2.30 8.08 10.58
C GLY A 9 1.19 9.12 10.78
N ARG A 10 1.57 10.36 11.13
CA ARG A 10 0.63 11.48 11.29
C ARG A 10 -0.10 11.79 9.98
N LEU A 11 0.65 11.99 8.90
CA LEU A 11 0.10 12.32 7.57
C LEU A 11 -0.81 11.20 7.03
N MET A 12 -0.41 9.94 7.19
CA MET A 12 -1.24 8.79 6.79
C MET A 12 -2.54 8.72 7.60
N HIS A 13 -2.49 9.01 8.90
CA HIS A 13 -3.68 9.06 9.75
C HIS A 13 -4.63 10.18 9.31
N GLU A 14 -4.11 11.38 9.09
CA GLU A 14 -4.89 12.53 8.60
C GLU A 14 -5.51 12.25 7.22
N ALA A 15 -4.75 11.68 6.29
CA ALA A 15 -5.27 11.28 4.98
C ALA A 15 -6.43 10.28 5.10
N GLY A 16 -6.35 9.33 6.04
CA GLY A 16 -7.44 8.40 6.33
C GLY A 16 -8.68 9.06 6.95
N GLN A 17 -8.54 10.19 7.64
CA GLN A 17 -9.69 10.98 8.11
C GLN A 17 -10.34 11.78 6.97
N ILE A 18 -9.54 12.29 6.01
CA ILE A 18 -10.03 13.07 4.87
C ILE A 18 -10.72 12.16 3.85
N THR A 19 -10.08 11.03 3.52
CA THR A 19 -10.57 10.07 2.54
C THR A 19 -10.62 8.67 3.18
N PRO A 20 -11.77 8.32 3.81
CA PRO A 20 -11.92 7.04 4.49
C PRO A 20 -11.74 5.85 3.56
N GLY A 21 -11.22 4.76 4.12
CA GLY A 21 -11.01 3.50 3.42
C GLY A 21 -10.28 2.51 4.32
N GLY A 22 -9.98 1.33 3.78
CA GLY A 22 -9.36 0.27 4.56
C GLY A 22 -8.51 -0.67 3.72
N MET A 23 -8.11 -1.77 4.36
CA MET A 23 -7.32 -2.83 3.76
C MET A 23 -7.89 -4.20 4.14
N ALA A 24 -7.71 -5.19 3.26
CA ALA A 24 -8.13 -6.56 3.50
C ALA A 24 -7.07 -7.54 3.01
N ALA A 25 -6.76 -8.55 3.82
CA ALA A 25 -5.93 -9.68 3.39
C ALA A 25 -6.79 -10.70 2.65
N ILE A 26 -6.30 -11.14 1.49
CA ILE A 26 -6.89 -12.15 0.62
C ILE A 26 -5.97 -13.38 0.65
N ILE A 27 -6.51 -14.51 1.09
CA ILE A 27 -5.79 -15.76 1.27
C ILE A 27 -6.31 -16.79 0.29
N GLY A 28 -5.41 -17.51 -0.39
CA GLY A 28 -5.72 -18.58 -1.33
C GLY A 28 -6.13 -18.12 -2.72
N LEU A 29 -5.81 -16.89 -3.11
CA LEU A 29 -6.02 -16.38 -4.48
C LEU A 29 -4.74 -15.67 -4.95
N ASP A 30 -4.26 -16.05 -6.13
CA ASP A 30 -3.04 -15.49 -6.72
C ASP A 30 -3.27 -14.12 -7.35
N GLU A 31 -2.17 -13.44 -7.71
CA GLU A 31 -2.18 -12.06 -8.16
C GLU A 31 -3.01 -11.83 -9.43
N PRO A 32 -2.90 -12.60 -10.53
CA PRO A 32 -3.64 -12.30 -11.75
C PRO A 32 -5.18 -12.25 -11.58
N PRO A 33 -5.86 -13.26 -11.01
CA PRO A 33 -7.30 -13.19 -10.81
C PRO A 33 -7.71 -12.14 -9.78
N LEU A 34 -6.85 -11.83 -8.80
CA LEU A 34 -7.10 -10.77 -7.81
C LEU A 34 -6.92 -9.36 -8.39
N ALA A 35 -6.01 -9.19 -9.35
CA ALA A 35 -5.84 -7.93 -10.07
C ALA A 35 -7.10 -7.57 -10.86
N GLU A 36 -7.73 -8.53 -11.52
CA GLU A 36 -9.02 -8.34 -12.18
C GLU A 36 -10.15 -7.96 -11.20
N VAL A 37 -10.16 -8.56 -10.00
CA VAL A 37 -11.10 -8.16 -8.93
C VAL A 37 -10.88 -6.70 -8.54
N CYS A 38 -9.62 -6.30 -8.38
CA CYS A 38 -9.27 -4.93 -8.03
C CYS A 38 -9.66 -3.93 -9.12
N GLU A 39 -9.47 -4.28 -10.39
CA GLU A 39 -9.89 -3.46 -11.51
C GLU A 39 -11.42 -3.27 -11.52
N GLN A 40 -12.18 -4.35 -11.35
CA GLN A 40 -13.65 -4.32 -11.38
C GLN A 40 -14.26 -3.52 -10.22
N THR A 41 -13.62 -3.54 -9.06
CA THR A 41 -14.14 -2.90 -7.83
C THR A 41 -13.48 -1.55 -7.55
N GLY A 42 -12.46 -1.16 -8.32
CA GLY A 42 -11.70 0.07 -8.08
C GLY A 42 -10.77 0.01 -6.86
N THR A 43 -10.52 -1.16 -6.27
CA THR A 43 -9.49 -1.33 -5.22
C THR A 43 -8.09 -1.43 -5.84
N ARG A 44 -7.06 -1.54 -5.00
CA ARG A 44 -5.67 -1.77 -5.42
C ARG A 44 -5.02 -2.88 -4.61
N ILE A 45 -4.15 -3.64 -5.26
CA ILE A 45 -3.21 -4.51 -4.55
C ILE A 45 -2.21 -3.62 -3.82
N ALA A 46 -2.15 -3.76 -2.50
CA ALA A 46 -1.27 -3.00 -1.62
C ALA A 46 0.01 -3.76 -1.29
N ASN A 47 -0.08 -5.08 -1.08
CA ASN A 47 1.06 -5.92 -0.72
C ASN A 47 0.96 -7.30 -1.35
N ILE A 48 2.04 -7.76 -1.97
CA ILE A 48 2.22 -9.13 -2.41
C ILE A 48 3.19 -9.77 -1.42
N ASN A 49 2.66 -10.46 -0.40
CA ASN A 49 3.49 -10.92 0.72
C ASN A 49 4.13 -12.28 0.44
N CYS A 50 3.34 -13.21 -0.12
CA CYS A 50 3.80 -14.50 -0.60
C CYS A 50 2.75 -15.11 -1.55
N PRO A 51 3.05 -16.20 -2.27
CA PRO A 51 2.07 -16.91 -3.08
C PRO A 51 0.80 -17.22 -2.29
N GLY A 52 -0.37 -16.89 -2.85
CA GLY A 52 -1.65 -17.04 -2.18
C GLY A 52 -1.91 -16.13 -0.97
N GLN A 53 -1.08 -15.12 -0.66
CA GLN A 53 -1.37 -14.11 0.37
C GLN A 53 -1.06 -12.70 -0.13
N ILE A 54 -2.12 -11.97 -0.46
CA ILE A 54 -2.06 -10.62 -1.03
C ILE A 54 -2.99 -9.71 -0.22
N VAL A 55 -2.59 -8.46 -0.01
CA VAL A 55 -3.42 -7.45 0.64
C VAL A 55 -3.95 -6.49 -0.41
N ILE A 56 -5.24 -6.19 -0.33
CA ILE A 56 -5.90 -5.16 -1.13
C ILE A 56 -6.32 -3.99 -0.26
N SER A 57 -6.55 -2.85 -0.88
CA SER A 57 -6.89 -1.59 -0.22
C SER A 57 -7.81 -0.74 -1.10
N GLY A 58 -8.64 0.09 -0.47
CA GLY A 58 -9.57 0.96 -1.19
C GLY A 58 -10.61 1.59 -0.29
N ALA A 59 -11.56 2.30 -0.90
CA ALA A 59 -12.76 2.76 -0.21
C ALA A 59 -13.52 1.57 0.40
N GLU A 60 -14.21 1.80 1.52
CA GLU A 60 -14.80 0.73 2.34
C GLU A 60 -15.81 -0.12 1.56
N ASP A 61 -16.73 0.52 0.82
CA ASP A 61 -17.71 -0.18 -0.01
C ASP A 61 -17.06 -1.02 -1.12
N ASN A 62 -16.05 -0.46 -1.79
CA ASN A 62 -15.30 -1.14 -2.85
C ASN A 62 -14.53 -2.33 -2.28
N LEU A 63 -13.96 -2.18 -1.07
CA LEU A 63 -13.23 -3.24 -0.38
C LEU A 63 -14.15 -4.39 -0.01
N ASN A 64 -15.38 -4.10 0.46
CA ASN A 64 -16.39 -5.12 0.75
C ASN A 64 -16.77 -5.91 -0.51
N GLN A 65 -17.03 -5.21 -1.62
CA GLN A 65 -17.30 -5.84 -2.92
C GLN A 65 -16.13 -6.70 -3.40
N ALA A 66 -14.90 -6.20 -3.26
CA ALA A 66 -13.69 -6.93 -3.65
C ALA A 66 -13.49 -8.20 -2.83
N MET A 67 -13.74 -8.15 -1.52
CA MET A 67 -13.66 -9.31 -0.65
C MET A 67 -14.67 -10.40 -1.02
N ASP A 68 -15.91 -10.03 -1.33
CA ASP A 68 -16.94 -10.98 -1.74
C ASP A 68 -16.63 -11.59 -3.11
N LEU A 69 -16.20 -10.76 -4.07
CA LEU A 69 -15.82 -11.22 -5.40
C LEU A 69 -14.57 -12.12 -5.35
N ALA A 70 -13.59 -11.79 -4.52
CA ALA A 70 -12.41 -12.64 -4.33
C ALA A 70 -12.80 -14.03 -3.81
N LYS A 71 -13.71 -14.12 -2.82
CA LYS A 71 -14.25 -15.41 -2.35
C LYS A 71 -14.96 -16.17 -3.47
N ALA A 72 -15.80 -15.50 -4.24
CA ALA A 72 -16.50 -16.11 -5.38
C ALA A 72 -15.52 -16.65 -6.46
N ARG A 73 -14.33 -16.06 -6.57
CA ARG A 73 -13.25 -16.48 -7.47
C ARG A 73 -12.26 -17.48 -6.86
N GLY A 74 -12.56 -18.02 -5.68
CA GLY A 74 -11.78 -19.11 -5.09
C GLY A 74 -10.80 -18.69 -4.00
N ALA A 75 -10.81 -17.43 -3.54
CA ALA A 75 -10.09 -17.08 -2.32
C ALA A 75 -10.60 -17.93 -1.15
N TYR A 76 -9.68 -18.61 -0.48
CA TYR A 76 -9.96 -19.40 0.72
C TYR A 76 -10.52 -18.55 1.86
N ARG A 77 -9.96 -17.35 2.06
CA ARG A 77 -10.41 -16.43 3.12
C ARG A 77 -10.14 -14.97 2.75
N THR A 78 -11.02 -14.09 3.19
CA THR A 78 -10.79 -12.64 3.18
C THR A 78 -10.92 -12.10 4.61
N ILE A 79 -10.02 -11.19 5.00
CA ILE A 79 -9.90 -10.70 6.37
C ILE A 79 -9.73 -9.17 6.35
N PRO A 80 -10.70 -8.39 6.82
CA PRO A 80 -10.53 -6.95 7.03
C PRO A 80 -9.40 -6.68 8.03
N LEU A 81 -8.54 -5.70 7.73
CA LEU A 81 -7.43 -5.32 8.59
C LEU A 81 -7.80 -4.11 9.46
N GLN A 82 -7.32 -4.10 10.71
CA GLN A 82 -7.53 -2.99 11.64
C GLN A 82 -6.49 -1.89 11.40
N VAL A 83 -6.76 -1.06 10.40
CA VAL A 83 -5.89 0.05 9.98
C VAL A 83 -6.70 1.32 9.80
N SER A 84 -6.02 2.48 9.86
CA SER A 84 -6.65 3.80 9.83
C SER A 84 -6.93 4.36 8.43
N GLY A 85 -6.60 3.62 7.36
CA GLY A 85 -6.82 4.09 5.99
C GLY A 85 -6.46 3.07 4.92
N ALA A 86 -6.79 3.42 3.68
CA ALA A 86 -6.50 2.64 2.48
C ALA A 86 -5.06 2.87 1.98
N PHE A 87 -4.06 2.31 2.67
CA PHE A 87 -2.66 2.50 2.30
C PHE A 87 -2.34 1.92 0.91
N HIS A 88 -1.36 2.51 0.22
CA HIS A 88 -0.96 2.14 -1.15
C HIS A 88 -2.05 2.38 -2.22
N THR A 89 -2.99 3.30 -1.94
CA THR A 89 -3.98 3.77 -2.93
C THR A 89 -3.84 5.26 -3.18
N PRO A 90 -4.46 5.79 -4.26
CA PRO A 90 -4.60 7.23 -4.48
C PRO A 90 -5.31 7.98 -3.34
N LEU A 91 -6.06 7.29 -2.46
CA LEU A 91 -6.71 7.93 -1.30
C LEU A 91 -5.68 8.48 -0.30
N MET A 92 -4.42 8.03 -0.38
CA MET A 92 -3.32 8.54 0.44
C MET A 92 -2.57 9.72 -0.20
N GLN A 93 -3.06 10.31 -1.30
CA GLN A 93 -2.33 11.34 -2.04
C GLN A 93 -1.90 12.53 -1.16
N SER A 94 -2.77 13.01 -0.26
CA SER A 94 -2.42 14.10 0.65
C SER A 94 -1.25 13.76 1.59
N ALA A 95 -1.13 12.51 2.01
CA ALA A 95 0.02 12.05 2.78
C ALA A 95 1.30 11.98 1.93
N VAL A 96 1.18 11.61 0.65
CA VAL A 96 2.31 11.62 -0.30
C VAL A 96 2.82 13.05 -0.49
N ASP A 97 1.93 14.01 -0.71
CA ASP A 97 2.28 15.41 -0.93
C ASP A 97 3.02 15.99 0.28
N GLY A 98 2.47 15.82 1.48
CA GLY A 98 3.12 16.28 2.72
C GLY A 98 4.45 15.57 3.01
N MET A 99 4.56 14.28 2.67
CA MET A 99 5.83 13.56 2.85
C MET A 99 6.88 14.02 1.85
N ALA A 100 6.50 14.36 0.62
CA ALA A 100 7.39 14.86 -0.41
C ALA A 100 8.03 16.19 0.01
N GLU A 101 7.27 17.10 0.62
CA GLU A 101 7.78 18.35 1.18
C GLU A 101 8.84 18.11 2.26
N ILE A 102 8.58 17.18 3.19
CA ILE A 102 9.53 16.85 4.26
C ILE A 102 10.78 16.17 3.70
N ILE A 103 10.63 15.25 2.75
CA ILE A 103 11.76 14.55 2.12
C ILE A 103 12.66 15.55 1.38
N ALA A 104 12.08 16.55 0.71
CA ALA A 104 12.82 17.57 -0.03
C ALA A 104 13.76 18.42 0.84
N THR A 105 13.53 18.48 2.17
CA THR A 105 14.41 19.19 3.10
C THR A 105 15.57 18.34 3.62
N LEU A 106 15.65 17.07 3.24
CA LEU A 106 16.63 16.12 3.76
C LEU A 106 17.70 15.76 2.74
N SER A 107 18.89 15.45 3.25
CA SER A 107 19.98 14.90 2.45
C SER A 107 20.12 13.40 2.73
N PHE A 108 20.16 12.61 1.66
CA PHE A 108 20.40 11.18 1.72
C PHE A 108 21.85 10.88 1.34
N SER A 109 22.48 9.96 2.04
CA SER A 109 23.82 9.45 1.72
C SER A 109 23.71 8.08 1.06
N GLU A 110 24.70 7.70 0.26
CA GLU A 110 24.73 6.38 -0.33
C GLU A 110 24.73 5.30 0.77
N PRO A 111 23.93 4.23 0.61
CA PRO A 111 23.88 3.18 1.60
C PRO A 111 25.17 2.36 1.56
N ALA A 112 25.83 2.21 2.71
CA ALA A 112 27.05 1.39 2.83
C ALA A 112 26.80 -0.11 2.53
N ILE A 113 25.55 -0.56 2.67
CA ILE A 113 25.08 -1.91 2.36
C ILE A 113 23.81 -1.76 1.51
N PRO A 114 23.67 -2.51 0.38
CA PRO A 114 22.49 -2.38 -0.47
C PRO A 114 21.18 -2.60 0.29
N ILE A 115 20.18 -1.75 0.03
CA ILE A 115 18.85 -1.81 0.65
C ILE A 115 17.86 -2.32 -0.41
N ILE A 116 17.10 -3.39 -0.14
CA ILE A 116 16.06 -3.82 -1.08
C ILE A 116 14.87 -2.87 -1.01
N GLY A 117 14.56 -2.20 -2.13
CA GLY A 117 13.47 -1.26 -2.21
C GLY A 117 12.11 -1.96 -2.31
N ASN A 118 11.14 -1.57 -1.49
CA ASN A 118 9.78 -2.13 -1.56
C ASN A 118 9.06 -1.80 -2.87
N THR A 119 9.42 -0.71 -3.55
CA THR A 119 8.79 -0.27 -4.81
C THR A 119 9.33 -0.99 -6.03
N THR A 120 10.63 -1.32 -6.04
CA THR A 120 11.31 -1.93 -7.20
C THR A 120 11.58 -3.43 -7.02
N ALA A 121 11.56 -3.92 -5.77
CA ALA A 121 12.08 -5.23 -5.39
C ALA A 121 13.55 -5.46 -5.84
N GLN A 122 14.32 -4.38 -5.97
CA GLN A 122 15.73 -4.40 -6.40
C GLN A 122 16.64 -3.75 -5.36
N PRO A 123 17.95 -4.07 -5.35
CA PRO A 123 18.92 -3.38 -4.51
C PRO A 123 19.04 -1.89 -4.87
N LEU A 124 18.90 -1.03 -3.87
CA LEU A 124 19.22 0.39 -3.90
C LEU A 124 20.66 0.56 -3.37
N THR A 125 21.55 1.03 -4.24
CA THR A 125 22.97 1.26 -3.93
C THR A 125 23.36 2.74 -3.96
N THR A 126 22.44 3.61 -4.39
CA THR A 126 22.63 5.06 -4.50
C THR A 126 21.59 5.79 -3.66
N ALA A 127 21.94 7.01 -3.20
CA ALA A 127 21.01 7.89 -2.48
C ALA A 127 19.86 8.40 -3.36
N GLU A 128 20.11 8.54 -4.66
CA GLU A 128 19.09 8.91 -5.63
C GLU A 128 18.33 7.67 -6.12
N SER A 129 17.00 7.75 -6.10
CA SER A 129 16.14 6.83 -6.84
C SER A 129 15.98 7.36 -8.26
N LYS A 130 16.32 6.55 -9.27
CA LYS A 130 16.04 6.87 -10.68
C LYS A 130 14.57 6.63 -11.09
N LEU A 131 13.71 6.15 -10.17
CA LEU A 131 12.29 5.96 -10.45
C LEU A 131 11.46 7.15 -9.96
N ARG A 132 10.84 7.84 -10.92
CA ARG A 132 9.62 8.62 -10.77
C ARG A 132 8.43 7.71 -11.07
#